data_AF-A0A956GZF0-F1
#
_entry.id   AF-A0A956GZF0-F1
#
_cell.length_a   1.000
_cell.length_b   1.000
_cell.length_c   1.000
_cell.angle_alpha   90.00
_cell.angle_beta   90.00
_cell.angle_gamma   90.00
#
_symmetry.space_group_name_H-M   'P 1'
#
loop_
_entity.id
_entity.type
_entity.pdbx_description
1 polymer ?
#
loop_
_entity_poly.entity_id
_entity_poly.type
_entity_poly.pdbx_seq_one_letter_code
_entity_poly.pdbx_strand_id
1 'polypeptide(L)'
;QAHQRDQALVQEGLSAACQAVFAQTPANAEPVRLVLAGLNGELRSAKEWSLALLRGRGRFAEPLRLEHPAANIGDAGAGLAPLMMATAALRLRAGIVPSPALVWACSDDGLRGAALLYAGS
;
A
#
# COMPACT_ATOMS: atom_id res chain seq x y z
N GLN A 1 -6.25 -11.54 28.01
CA GLN A 1 -4.97 -10.84 27.74
C GLN A 1 -4.27 -11.29 26.45
N ALA A 2 -4.30 -12.57 26.05
CA ALA A 2 -3.75 -13.02 24.75
C ALA A 2 -4.47 -12.41 23.52
N HIS A 3 -5.81 -12.40 23.52
CA HIS A 3 -6.63 -11.86 22.42
C HIS A 3 -6.34 -10.38 22.06
N GLN A 4 -5.94 -9.58 23.05
CA GLN A 4 -5.65 -8.16 22.87
C GLN A 4 -4.25 -7.91 22.31
N ARG A 5 -3.34 -8.87 22.49
CA ARG A 5 -1.98 -8.86 21.95
C ARG A 5 -1.96 -9.30 20.48
N ASP A 6 -2.79 -10.28 20.13
CA ASP A 6 -3.04 -10.67 18.74
C ASP A 6 -3.71 -9.55 17.95
N GLN A 7 -4.72 -8.88 18.52
CA GLN A 7 -5.33 -7.70 17.89
C GLN A 7 -4.35 -6.54 17.70
N ALA A 8 -3.40 -6.35 18.62
CA ALA A 8 -2.35 -5.33 18.47
C ALA A 8 -1.35 -5.67 17.35
N LEU A 9 -0.93 -6.93 17.24
CA LEU A 9 -0.07 -7.40 16.12
C LEU A 9 -0.79 -7.28 14.77
N VAL A 10 -2.10 -7.56 14.73
CA VAL A 10 -2.97 -7.37 13.57
C VAL A 10 -2.98 -5.90 13.12
N GLN A 11 -3.00 -4.94 14.05
CA GLN A 11 -2.96 -3.50 13.75
C GLN A 11 -1.59 -2.98 13.27
N GLU A 12 -0.54 -3.82 13.26
CA GLU A 12 0.79 -3.46 12.73
C GLU A 12 1.12 -4.14 11.40
N GLY A 13 0.29 -5.09 10.96
CA GLY A 13 0.61 -5.97 9.83
C GLY A 13 0.93 -5.21 8.54
N LEU A 14 0.13 -4.20 8.17
CA LEU A 14 0.40 -3.40 6.98
C LEU A 14 1.66 -2.56 7.12
N SER A 15 1.89 -1.99 8.30
CA SER A 15 3.12 -1.24 8.58
C SER A 15 4.34 -2.14 8.40
N ALA A 16 4.30 -3.38 8.87
CA ALA A 16 5.39 -4.34 8.69
C ALA A 16 5.59 -4.69 7.21
N ALA A 17 4.51 -4.94 6.46
CA ALA A 17 4.58 -5.21 5.03
C ALA A 17 5.21 -4.04 4.24
N CYS A 18 4.80 -2.80 4.53
CA CYS A 18 5.40 -1.61 3.92
C CYS A 18 6.89 -1.46 4.28
N GLN A 19 7.26 -1.69 5.55
CA GLN A 19 8.68 -1.63 5.96
C GLN A 19 9.51 -2.71 5.26
N ALA A 20 8.96 -3.92 5.06
CA ALA A 20 9.64 -5.00 4.36
C ALA A 20 9.97 -4.65 2.91
N VAL A 21 9.06 -3.97 2.18
CA VAL A 21 9.37 -3.51 0.82
C VAL A 21 10.35 -2.34 0.82
N PHE A 22 10.23 -1.40 1.76
CA PHE A 22 11.16 -0.26 1.85
C PHE A 22 12.58 -0.67 2.25
N ALA A 23 12.74 -1.71 3.07
CA ALA A 23 14.04 -2.25 3.46
C ALA A 23 14.81 -2.85 2.27
N GLN A 24 14.10 -3.29 1.23
CA GLN A 24 14.69 -3.81 -0.02
C GLN A 24 15.02 -2.70 -1.02
N THR A 25 14.64 -1.46 -0.72
CA THR A 25 14.86 -0.31 -1.60
C THR A 25 16.07 0.52 -1.12
N PRO A 26 17.00 0.91 -2.02
CA PRO A 26 18.13 1.77 -1.68
C PRO A 26 17.71 3.05 -0.94
N ALA A 27 18.57 3.52 -0.03
CA ALA A 27 18.28 4.72 0.76
C ALA A 27 18.14 6.00 -0.09
N ASN A 28 18.76 6.03 -1.28
CA ASN A 28 18.70 7.12 -2.24
C ASN A 28 17.64 6.92 -3.34
N ALA A 29 16.76 5.93 -3.22
CA ALA A 29 15.70 5.73 -4.20
C ALA A 29 14.72 6.91 -4.19
N GLU A 30 14.15 7.20 -5.36
CA GLU A 30 13.06 8.17 -5.48
C GLU A 30 11.90 7.82 -4.54
N PRO A 31 11.29 8.83 -3.89
CA PRO A 31 10.17 8.60 -2.99
C PRO A 31 8.93 8.12 -3.76
N VAL A 32 8.10 7.32 -3.09
CA VAL A 32 6.79 6.88 -3.58
C VAL A 32 5.91 8.10 -3.80
N ARG A 33 5.38 8.24 -5.01
CA ARG A 33 4.51 9.36 -5.40
C ARG A 33 3.05 8.94 -5.60
N LEU A 34 2.80 7.66 -5.88
CA LEU A 34 1.46 7.08 -6.01
C LEU A 34 1.29 5.91 -5.03
N VAL A 35 0.18 5.91 -4.31
CA VAL A 35 -0.30 4.76 -3.54
C VAL A 35 -1.65 4.33 -4.11
N LEU A 36 -1.75 3.07 -4.54
CA LEU A 36 -3.03 2.39 -4.74
C LEU A 36 -3.35 1.59 -3.49
N ALA A 37 -4.29 2.09 -2.71
CA ALA A 37 -4.63 1.61 -1.39
C ALA A 37 -5.81 0.65 -1.42
N GLY A 38 -5.65 -0.51 -0.79
CA GLY A 38 -6.72 -1.47 -0.52
C GLY A 38 -7.71 -1.00 0.57
N LEU A 39 -8.07 0.29 0.55
CA LEU A 39 -9.13 0.85 1.40
C LEU A 39 -10.48 0.46 0.79
N ASN A 40 -11.22 -0.39 1.48
CA ASN A 40 -12.54 -0.91 1.07
C ASN A 40 -13.69 -0.40 1.95
N GLY A 41 -13.45 0.60 2.80
CA GLY A 41 -14.43 1.15 3.75
C GLY A 41 -14.25 0.66 5.19
N GLU A 42 -13.41 -0.35 5.42
CA GLU A 42 -13.10 -0.83 6.75
C GLU A 42 -12.16 0.13 7.52
N LEU A 43 -12.59 0.56 8.72
CA LEU A 43 -11.81 1.44 9.59
C LEU A 43 -10.46 0.84 9.99
N ARG A 44 -10.38 -0.49 10.08
CA ARG A 44 -9.15 -1.22 10.41
C ARG A 44 -8.03 -0.91 9.41
N SER A 45 -8.31 -1.05 8.12
CA SER A 45 -7.34 -0.82 7.04
C SER A 45 -6.89 0.64 7.00
N ALA A 46 -7.80 1.58 7.27
CA ALA A 46 -7.46 3.00 7.37
C ALA A 46 -6.48 3.29 8.52
N LYS A 47 -6.69 2.72 9.71
CA LYS A 47 -5.79 2.88 10.86
C LYS A 47 -4.41 2.29 10.60
N GLU A 48 -4.36 1.08 10.06
CA GLU A 48 -3.10 0.42 9.68
C GLU A 48 -2.33 1.22 8.64
N TRP A 49 -3.03 1.81 7.66
CA TRP A 49 -2.43 2.68 6.67
C TRP A 49 -1.85 3.95 7.30
N SER A 50 -2.58 4.62 8.20
CA SER A 50 -2.06 5.80 8.90
C SER A 50 -0.76 5.51 9.65
N LEU A 51 -0.66 4.34 10.29
CA LEU A 51 0.55 3.92 10.98
C LEU A 51 1.72 3.64 10.01
N ALA A 52 1.43 2.95 8.89
CA ALA A 52 2.40 2.70 7.84
C ALA A 52 2.95 4.00 7.23
N LEU A 53 2.08 4.98 6.98
CA LEU A 53 2.44 6.29 6.46
C LEU A 53 3.36 7.05 7.44
N LEU A 54 3.00 7.07 8.73
CA LEU A 54 3.81 7.76 9.76
C LEU A 54 5.21 7.14 9.91
N ARG A 55 5.29 5.80 9.96
CA ARG A 55 6.56 5.08 10.09
C ARG A 55 7.40 5.11 8.81
N GLY A 56 6.76 5.30 7.66
CA GLY A 56 7.39 5.37 6.34
C GLY A 56 7.58 6.78 5.80
N ARG A 57 7.34 7.85 6.58
CA ARG A 57 7.25 9.24 6.09
C ARG A 57 8.36 9.68 5.12
N GLY A 58 9.61 9.24 5.34
CA GLY A 58 10.75 9.59 4.48
C GLY A 58 10.81 8.84 3.14
N ARG A 59 9.89 7.90 2.90
CA ARG A 59 9.77 7.12 1.66
C ARG A 59 8.65 7.61 0.76
N PHE A 60 7.86 8.58 1.20
CA PHE A 60 6.75 9.15 0.44
C PHE A 60 7.08 10.58 0.01
N ALA A 61 6.63 10.95 -1.18
CA ALA A 61 6.76 12.32 -1.67
C ALA A 61 5.71 13.23 -1.04
N GLU A 62 5.97 14.53 -1.04
CA GLU A 62 4.99 15.56 -0.70
C GLU A 62 4.81 16.48 -1.93
N PRO A 63 3.61 16.54 -2.55
CA PRO A 63 2.39 15.82 -2.18
C PRO A 63 2.39 14.34 -2.58
N LEU A 64 1.80 13.49 -1.72
CA LEU A 64 1.55 12.07 -2.00
C LEU A 64 0.20 11.90 -2.71
N ARG A 65 0.18 11.24 -3.88
CA ARG A 65 -1.07 10.84 -4.53
C ARG A 65 -1.56 9.52 -3.93
N LEU A 66 -2.65 9.56 -3.19
CA LEU A 66 -3.33 8.39 -2.65
C LEU A 66 -4.63 8.14 -3.42
N GLU A 67 -4.81 6.93 -3.94
CA GLU A 67 -6.06 6.51 -4.59
C GLU A 67 -6.57 5.23 -3.95
N HIS A 68 -7.89 5.12 -3.78
CA HIS A 68 -8.57 3.95 -3.22
C HIS A 68 -9.60 3.41 -4.22
N PRO A 69 -9.21 2.51 -5.15
CA PRO A 69 -10.05 2.11 -6.27
C PRO A 69 -11.42 1.56 -5.89
N ALA A 70 -11.57 0.96 -4.71
CA ALA A 70 -12.84 0.43 -4.24
C ALA A 70 -13.94 1.50 -4.12
N ALA A 71 -13.61 2.79 -4.00
CA ALA A 71 -14.62 3.85 -4.02
C ALA A 71 -15.26 4.05 -5.41
N ASN A 72 -14.63 3.57 -6.49
CA ASN A 72 -15.15 3.70 -7.85
C ASN A 72 -15.80 2.42 -8.38
N ILE A 73 -15.31 1.25 -7.94
CA ILE A 73 -15.72 -0.06 -8.50
C ILE A 73 -16.33 -1.00 -7.46
N GLY A 74 -16.44 -0.58 -6.20
CA GLY A 74 -16.79 -1.44 -5.08
C GLY A 74 -15.62 -2.31 -4.61
N ASP A 75 -15.86 -3.14 -3.61
CA ASP A 75 -14.88 -4.10 -3.14
C ASP A 75 -14.81 -5.31 -4.08
N ALA A 76 -13.68 -5.45 -4.79
CA ALA A 76 -13.42 -6.58 -5.68
C ALA A 76 -12.84 -7.80 -4.96
N GLY A 77 -12.76 -7.77 -3.62
CA GLY A 77 -12.20 -8.84 -2.80
C GLY A 77 -10.78 -9.19 -3.23
N ALA A 78 -10.51 -10.48 -3.43
CA ALA A 78 -9.22 -10.99 -3.89
C ALA A 78 -8.76 -10.41 -5.25
N GLY A 79 -9.68 -9.90 -6.06
CA GLY A 79 -9.37 -9.24 -7.34
C GLY A 79 -8.83 -7.81 -7.19
N LEU A 80 -8.98 -7.17 -6.02
CA LEU A 80 -8.60 -5.77 -5.82
C LEU A 80 -7.09 -5.55 -5.96
N ALA A 81 -6.26 -6.39 -5.33
CA ALA A 81 -4.81 -6.25 -5.39
C ALA A 81 -4.24 -6.47 -6.81
N PRO A 82 -4.59 -7.54 -7.55
CA PRO A 82 -4.18 -7.71 -8.95
C PRO A 82 -4.60 -6.54 -9.85
N LEU A 83 -5.83 -6.04 -9.69
CA LEU A 83 -6.32 -4.88 -10.44
C LEU A 83 -5.48 -3.64 -10.17
N MET A 84 -5.16 -3.37 -8.90
CA MET A 84 -4.30 -2.25 -8.52
C MET A 84 -2.90 -2.40 -9.10
N MET A 85 -2.28 -3.57 -8.98
CA MET A 85 -0.96 -3.83 -9.55
C MET A 85 -0.93 -3.63 -11.07
N ALA A 86 -1.91 -4.18 -11.79
CA ALA A 86 -2.03 -4.00 -13.23
C ALA A 86 -2.22 -2.51 -13.60
N THR A 87 -3.07 -1.80 -12.85
CA THR A 87 -3.33 -0.36 -13.06
C THR A 87 -2.08 0.48 -12.85
N ALA A 88 -1.36 0.26 -11.73
CA ALA A 88 -0.10 0.94 -11.46
C ALA A 88 0.94 0.64 -12.55
N ALA A 89 1.12 -0.64 -12.91
CA ALA A 89 2.08 -1.04 -13.95
C ALA A 89 1.77 -0.38 -15.30
N LEU A 90 0.51 -0.38 -15.73
CA LEU A 90 0.09 0.27 -16.99
C LEU A 90 0.36 1.77 -16.97
N ARG A 91 0.03 2.46 -15.87
CA ARG A 91 0.22 3.91 -15.73
C ARG A 91 1.69 4.30 -15.64
N LEU A 92 2.51 3.49 -14.97
CA LEU A 92 3.97 3.66 -14.90
C LEU A 92 4.58 3.49 -16.30
N ARG A 93 4.26 2.40 -17.02
CA ARG A 93 4.78 2.18 -18.38
C ARG A 93 4.35 3.28 -19.36
N ALA A 94 3.14 3.83 -19.19
CA ALA A 94 2.64 4.91 -20.03
C ALA A 94 3.19 6.30 -19.65
N GLY A 95 4.00 6.42 -18.58
CA GLY A 95 4.51 7.71 -18.10
C GLY A 95 3.43 8.64 -17.51
N ILE A 96 2.22 8.11 -17.26
CA ILE A 96 1.07 8.88 -16.72
C ILE A 96 1.28 9.18 -15.24
N VAL A 97 2.02 8.33 -14.53
CA VAL A 97 2.39 8.53 -13.13
C VAL A 97 3.89 8.28 -12.95
N PRO A 98 4.53 9.01 -12.02
CA PRO A 98 5.95 8.81 -11.74
C PRO A 98 6.20 7.52 -10.95
N SER A 99 7.37 6.93 -11.19
CA SER A 99 7.91 5.76 -10.47
C SER A 99 8.61 6.19 -9.17
N PRO A 100 8.57 5.39 -8.09
CA PRO A 100 7.80 4.16 -7.92
C PRO A 100 6.36 4.40 -7.41
N ALA A 101 5.50 3.41 -7.65
CA ALA A 101 4.16 3.34 -7.06
C ALA A 101 4.10 2.22 -5.99
N LEU A 102 3.43 2.49 -4.87
CA LEU A 102 3.14 1.50 -3.84
C LEU A 102 1.71 0.96 -4.05
N VAL A 103 1.58 -0.35 -4.04
CA VAL A 103 0.28 -1.04 -3.97
C VAL A 103 0.24 -1.80 -2.67
N TRP A 104 -0.86 -1.72 -1.93
CA TRP A 104 -1.06 -2.56 -0.76
C TRP A 104 -2.51 -3.03 -0.64
N ALA A 105 -2.70 -4.18 0.00
CA ALA A 105 -4.01 -4.72 0.31
C ALA A 105 -3.99 -5.49 1.64
N CYS A 106 -5.16 -5.59 2.26
CA CYS A 106 -5.39 -6.39 3.45
C CYS A 106 -6.51 -7.39 3.13
N SER A 107 -6.47 -8.55 3.77
CA SER A 107 -7.55 -9.53 3.75
C SER A 107 -8.26 -9.59 5.11
N ASP A 108 -9.45 -10.18 5.12
CA ASP A 108 -10.26 -10.30 6.33
C ASP A 108 -9.69 -11.29 7.35
N ASP A 109 -9.00 -12.33 6.87
CA ASP A 109 -8.25 -13.30 7.68
C ASP A 109 -6.92 -12.72 8.23
N GLY A 110 -6.60 -11.47 7.89
CA GLY A 110 -5.50 -10.73 8.47
C GLY A 110 -4.16 -10.86 7.74
N LEU A 111 -4.15 -11.28 6.48
CA LEU A 111 -2.96 -11.13 5.64
C LEU A 111 -2.82 -9.68 5.19
N ARG A 112 -1.57 -9.20 5.15
CA ARG A 112 -1.22 -7.87 4.64
C ARG A 112 -0.14 -8.01 3.60
N GLY A 113 -0.34 -7.36 2.46
CA GLY A 113 0.60 -7.33 1.36
C GLY A 113 0.91 -5.91 0.94
N ALA A 114 2.17 -5.67 0.59
CA ALA A 114 2.63 -4.44 -0.03
C ALA A 114 3.59 -4.78 -1.17
N ALA A 115 3.58 -3.98 -2.23
CA ALA A 115 4.45 -4.12 -3.38
C ALA A 115 4.87 -2.74 -3.90
N LEU A 116 6.16 -2.55 -4.17
CA LEU A 116 6.67 -1.40 -4.91
C LEU A 116 6.82 -1.77 -6.37
N LEU A 117 6.18 -0.98 -7.24
CA LEU A 117 6.27 -1.12 -8.67
C LEU A 117 7.12 0.02 -9.23
N TYR A 118 8.09 -0.34 -10.04
CA TYR A 118 8.96 0.58 -10.75
C TYR A 118 8.60 0.60 -12.23
N ALA A 119 8.78 1.75 -12.89
CA ALA A 119 8.76 1.77 -14.35
C ALA A 119 9.90 0.90 -14.89
N GLY A 120 9.62 0.10 -15.94
CA GLY A 120 10.67 -0.61 -16.65
C GLY A 120 11.61 0.37 -17.32
N SER A 121 12.91 0.10 -17.24
CA SER A 121 13.97 0.80 -17.97
C SER A 121 13.88 0.57 -19.47
#